data_AF-A0A9D3LQV3-F1
#
_entry.id   AF-A0A9D3LQV3-F1
#
_cell.length_a   1.000
_cell.length_b   1.000
_cell.length_c   1.000
_cell.angle_alpha   90.00
_cell.angle_beta   90.00
_cell.angle_gamma   90.00
#
_symmetry.space_group_name_H-M   'P 1'
#
loop_
_entity.id
_entity.type
_entity.pdbx_description
1 polymer ?
#
loop_
_entity_poly.entity_id
_entity_poly.type
_entity_poly.pdbx_seq_one_letter_code
_entity_poly.pdbx_strand_id
1 'polypeptide(L)' 'MAAPCNEYPANIALRSLLPDREPRKGGISKDLSVSDNAMSVKWTADEARILRVSVGSFLDHLALVLETMEEFGPPLTL' A
#
# COMPACT_ATOMS: atom_id res chain seq x y z
N MET A 1 18.97 6.21 -21.19
CA MET A 1 18.85 7.21 -20.10
C MET A 1 17.73 6.73 -19.19
N ALA A 2 18.06 5.87 -18.22
CA ALA A 2 17.09 5.40 -17.24
C ALA A 2 16.81 6.55 -16.26
N ALA A 3 15.54 6.84 -15.99
CA ALA A 3 15.17 7.85 -15.01
C ALA A 3 15.86 7.50 -13.67
N PRO A 4 16.43 8.49 -12.93
CA PRO A 4 16.94 8.22 -11.60
C PRO A 4 15.80 7.64 -10.78
N CYS A 5 16.05 6.50 -10.15
CA CYS A 5 15.08 5.76 -9.34
C CYS A 5 14.86 6.54 -8.04
N ASN A 6 14.27 7.73 -8.13
CA ASN A 6 13.78 8.48 -7.00
C ASN A 6 12.53 7.75 -6.52
N GLU A 7 12.69 6.71 -5.71
CA GLU A 7 11.56 6.03 -5.09
C GLU A 7 10.91 7.00 -4.11
N TYR A 8 9.88 7.72 -4.57
CA TYR A 8 9.06 8.56 -3.71
C TYR A 8 8.46 7.71 -2.60
N PRO A 9 8.30 8.25 -1.38
CA PRO A 9 7.71 7.53 -0.23
C PRO A 9 6.44 6.75 -0.58
N ALA A 10 5.60 7.30 -1.45
CA ALA A 10 4.39 6.66 -1.95
C ALA A 10 4.65 5.33 -2.70
N ASN A 11 5.73 5.21 -3.47
CA ASN A 11 6.09 4.00 -4.21
C ASN A 11 6.66 2.93 -3.28
N ILE A 12 7.47 3.32 -2.30
CA ILE A 12 7.97 2.42 -1.25
C ILE A 12 6.78 1.85 -0.48
N ALA A 13 5.85 2.71 -0.05
CA ALA A 13 4.65 2.27 0.65
C ALA A 13 3.78 1.33 -0.20
N LEU A 14 3.55 1.67 -1.48
CA LEU A 14 2.82 0.83 -2.41
C LEU A 14 3.47 -0.56 -2.51
N ARG A 15 4.78 -0.64 -2.77
CA ARG A 15 5.47 -1.93 -2.94
C ARG A 15 5.45 -2.79 -1.68
N SER A 16 5.56 -2.18 -0.51
CA SER A 16 5.46 -2.88 0.78
C SER A 16 4.04 -3.36 1.09
N LEU A 17 3.01 -2.67 0.56
CA LEU A 17 1.59 -2.96 0.81
C LEU A 17 0.91 -3.74 -0.31
N LEU A 18 1.58 -3.93 -1.45
CA LEU A 18 1.16 -4.84 -2.50
C LEU A 18 1.15 -6.25 -1.92
N PRO A 19 -0.02 -6.91 -1.86
CA PRO A 19 -0.14 -8.17 -1.14
C PRO A 19 0.57 -9.32 -1.88
N ASP A 20 1.24 -10.17 -1.10
CA ASP A 20 1.25 -11.61 -1.36
C ASP A 20 -0.22 -12.06 -1.36
N ARG A 21 -0.70 -12.59 -2.48
CA ARG A 21 -2.13 -12.82 -2.72
C ARG A 21 -2.65 -13.86 -1.73
N GLU A 22 -3.17 -13.42 -0.59
CA GLU A 22 -3.92 -14.32 0.27
C GLU A 22 -5.12 -14.84 -0.54
N PRO A 23 -5.26 -16.16 -0.75
CA PRO A 23 -6.26 -16.73 -1.63
C PRO A 23 -7.63 -16.69 -0.91
N ARG A 24 -8.25 -15.52 -0.82
CA ARG A 24 -9.57 -15.38 -0.23
C ARG A 24 -10.65 -15.55 -1.29
N LYS A 25 -11.50 -16.54 -1.02
CA LYS A 25 -12.63 -16.97 -1.84
C LYS A 25 -13.76 -15.94 -1.79
N GLY A 26 -13.66 -14.88 -2.59
CA GLY A 26 -14.76 -13.98 -2.95
C GLY A 26 -15.21 -12.98 -1.87
N GLY A 27 -15.73 -11.83 -2.31
CA GLY A 27 -16.39 -10.83 -1.45
C GLY A 27 -15.74 -9.46 -1.39
N ILE A 28 -14.47 -9.32 -1.83
CA ILE A 28 -13.76 -8.03 -1.84
C ILE A 28 -12.66 -7.96 -2.91
N SER A 29 -12.56 -6.83 -3.61
CA SER A 29 -11.45 -6.43 -4.46
C SER A 29 -10.75 -5.21 -3.89
N LYS A 30 -9.45 -5.10 -4.15
CA LYS A 30 -8.59 -4.01 -3.69
C LYS A 30 -7.61 -3.63 -4.80
N ASP A 31 -7.73 -2.42 -5.33
CA ASP A 31 -6.84 -1.86 -6.35
C ASP A 31 -5.99 -0.76 -5.71
N LEU A 32 -4.67 -0.87 -5.82
CA LEU A 32 -3.73 0.14 -5.33
C LEU A 32 -3.03 0.80 -6.51
N SER A 33 -2.91 2.12 -6.47
CA SER A 33 -2.13 2.90 -7.43
C SER A 33 -1.41 4.05 -6.74
N VAL A 34 -0.30 4.48 -7.34
CA VAL A 34 0.40 5.70 -6.97
C VAL A 34 0.36 6.65 -8.15
N SER A 35 0.03 7.91 -7.91
CA SER A 35 0.19 9.01 -8.86
C SER A 35 1.01 10.09 -8.16
N ASP A 36 2.17 10.38 -8.73
CA ASP A 36 3.18 11.29 -8.17
C ASP A 36 3.56 10.93 -6.73
N ASN A 37 3.05 11.66 -5.73
CA ASN A 37 3.29 11.45 -4.31
C ASN A 37 2.03 11.03 -3.53
N ALA A 38 0.94 10.70 -4.22
CA ALA A 38 -0.30 10.27 -3.61
C ALA A 38 -0.54 8.78 -3.88
N MET A 39 -0.72 7.99 -2.82
CA MET A 39 -1.20 6.62 -2.91
C MET A 39 -2.73 6.61 -2.84
N SER A 40 -3.36 5.96 -3.82
CA SER A 40 -4.80 5.76 -3.87
C SER A 40 -5.12 4.28 -3.75
N VAL A 41 -6.15 3.96 -2.97
CA VAL A 41 -6.63 2.60 -2.81
C VAL A 41 -8.14 2.55 -3.00
N LYS A 42 -8.60 1.67 -3.86
CA LYS A 42 -10.01 1.45 -4.17
C LYS A 42 -10.42 0.06 -3.71
N TRP A 43 -11.44 0.00 -2.87
CA TRP A 43 -12.06 -1.25 -2.46
C TRP A 43 -13.43 -1.41 -3.12
N THR A 44 -13.74 -2.64 -3.51
CA THR A 44 -15.11 -3.05 -3.86
C THR A 44 -15.44 -4.24 -2.98
N ALA A 45 -16.54 -4.23 -2.24
CA ALA A 45 -16.90 -5.32 -1.35
C ALA A 45 -18.40 -5.61 -1.41
N ASP A 46 -18.77 -6.88 -1.26
CA ASP A 46 -20.16 -7.32 -1.29
C ASP A 46 -20.89 -6.98 0.03
N GLU A 47 -20.14 -6.87 1.13
CA GLU A 47 -20.67 -6.57 2.45
C GLU A 47 -19.86 -5.48 3.17
N ALA A 48 -20.56 -4.57 3.86
CA ALA A 48 -19.93 -3.51 4.66
C ALA A 48 -19.00 -4.05 5.77
N ARG A 49 -19.32 -5.23 6.33
CA ARG A 49 -18.47 -5.88 7.35
C ARG A 49 -17.10 -6.26 6.77
N ILE A 50 -17.08 -6.80 5.55
CA ILE A 50 -15.84 -7.22 4.87
C ILE A 50 -15.00 -5.99 4.53
N LEU A 51 -15.64 -4.92 4.02
CA LEU A 51 -14.97 -3.65 3.76
C LEU A 51 -14.30 -3.09 5.02
N ARG A 52 -15.04 -3.03 6.14
CA ARG A 52 -14.52 -2.49 7.41
C ARG A 52 -13.29 -3.26 7.89
N VAL A 53 -13.33 -4.59 7.85
CA VAL A 53 -12.20 -5.43 8.30
C VAL A 53 -10.99 -5.23 7.37
N SER A 54 -11.22 -5.20 6.05
CA SER A 54 -10.13 -5.04 5.09
C SER A 54 -9.48 -3.66 5.13
N VAL A 55 -10.28 -2.59 5.26
CA VAL A 55 -9.76 -1.22 5.39
C VAL A 55 -8.99 -1.07 6.69
N GLY A 56 -9.52 -1.57 7.81
CA GLY A 56 -8.84 -1.52 9.11
C GLY A 56 -7.47 -2.19 9.05
N SER A 57 -7.42 -3.46 8.63
CA SER A 57 -6.16 -4.19 8.49
C SER A 57 -5.18 -3.53 7.51
N PHE A 58 -5.69 -2.90 6.44
CA PHE A 58 -4.82 -2.16 5.51
C PHE A 58 -4.19 -0.93 6.17
N LEU A 59 -4.96 -0.16 6.95
CA LEU A 59 -4.47 1.02 7.64
C LEU A 59 -3.46 0.67 8.74
N ASP A 60 -3.65 -0.45 9.43
CA ASP A 60 -2.69 -0.96 10.41
C ASP A 60 -1.33 -1.28 9.74
N HIS A 61 -1.35 -1.96 8.58
CA HIS A 61 -0.13 -2.23 7.82
C HIS A 61 0.50 -0.96 7.25
N LEU A 62 -0.30 -0.01 6.77
CA LEU A 62 0.19 1.28 6.29
C LEU A 62 0.89 2.06 7.41
N ALA A 63 0.31 2.08 8.62
CA ALA A 63 0.94 2.73 9.77
C ALA A 63 2.32 2.12 10.06
N LEU A 64 2.43 0.79 10.08
CA LEU A 64 3.71 0.10 10.28
C LEU A 64 4.74 0.46 9.19
N VAL A 65 4.32 0.53 7.93
CA VAL A 65 5.21 0.91 6.83
C VAL A 65 5.69 2.36 6.98
N LEU A 66 4.81 3.27 7.39
CA LEU A 66 5.17 4.67 7.64
C LEU A 66 6.15 4.80 8.81
N GLU A 67 5.89 4.11 9.93
CA GLU A 67 6.80 4.05 11.09
C GLU A 67 8.18 3.52 10.67
N THR A 68 8.20 2.45 9.86
CA THR A 68 9.44 1.86 9.34
C THR A 68 10.20 2.85 8.44
N MET A 69 9.50 3.58 7.58
CA MET A 69 10.12 4.59 6.71
C MET A 69 10.63 5.80 7.50
N GLU A 70 9.98 6.15 8.60
CA GLU A 70 10.44 7.20 9.52
C GLU A 70 11.68 6.77 10.31
N GLU A 71 11.68 5.54 10.82
CA GLU A 71 12.78 5.00 11.64
C GLU A 71 14.04 4.68 10.81
N PHE A 72 13.86 4.21 9.57
CA PHE A 72 14.97 3.71 8.72
C PHE A 72 15.20 4.55 7.45
N GLY A 73 14.51 5.66 7.26
CA GLY A 73 14.70 6.58 6.13
C GLY A 73 15.88 7.54 6.30
N PRO A 74 16.28 8.30 5.25
CA PRO A 74 15.76 8.30 3.87
C PRO A 74 16.33 7.15 3.01
N PRO A 75 15.69 6.83 1.86
CA PRO A 75 16.19 5.80 0.95
C PRO A 75 17.64 6.08 0.54
N LEU A 76 18.48 5.05 0.54
CA LEU A 76 19.85 5.18 0.07
C LEU A 76 19.85 5.53 -1.41
N THR A 77 20.42 6.68 -1.75
CA THR A 77 20.74 7.04 -3.14
C THR A 77 21.99 6.26 -3.55
N LEU A 78 21.83 5.09 -4.16
CA LEU A 78 22.92 4.35 -4.82
C LEU A 78 23.03 4.72 -6.30
#